data_AF-A0A8T3TN23-F1
#
_entry.id   AF-A0A8T3TN23-F1
#
_cell.length_a   1.000
_cell.length_b   1.000
_cell.length_c   1.000
_cell.angle_alpha   90.00
_cell.angle_beta   90.00
_cell.angle_gamma   90.00
#
_symmetry.space_group_name_H-M   'P 1'
#
loop_
_entity.id
_entity.type
_entity.pdbx_description
1 polymer ?
#
loop_
_entity_poly.entity_id
_entity_poly.type
_entity_poly.pdbx_seq_one_letter_code
_entity_poly.pdbx_strand_id
1 'polypeptide(L)'
;MNSRAIVDVQFRLSAPALPGGAEVRLRSFGERWVAVARIDGLSRSGLGIDPRQALSASLADLPASTTTVLLADLALLQPSVEIAR
;
A
#
# COMPACT_ATOMS: atom_id res chain seq x y z
N MET A 1 -8.49 21.62 -17.74
CA MET A 1 -8.05 20.82 -16.58
C MET A 1 -8.39 19.37 -16.87
N ASN A 2 -7.41 18.53 -17.19
CA ASN A 2 -7.66 17.11 -17.44
C ASN A 2 -7.89 16.43 -16.09
N SER A 3 -9.14 16.08 -15.80
CA SER A 3 -9.53 15.29 -14.63
C SER A 3 -8.99 13.87 -14.79
N ARG A 4 -7.74 13.64 -14.41
CA ARG A 4 -7.20 12.28 -14.33
C ARG A 4 -8.02 11.54 -13.26
N ALA A 5 -8.52 10.35 -13.59
CA ALA A 5 -9.32 9.55 -12.66
C ALA A 5 -8.54 9.34 -11.35
N ILE A 6 -9.19 9.58 -10.21
CA ILE A 6 -8.61 9.30 -8.90
C ILE A 6 -8.73 7.80 -8.67
N VAL A 7 -7.60 7.10 -8.62
CA VAL A 7 -7.53 5.72 -8.16
C VAL A 7 -7.56 5.71 -6.64
N ASP A 8 -8.44 4.90 -6.06
CA ASP A 8 -8.56 4.67 -4.62
C ASP A 8 -8.87 3.18 -4.40
N VAL A 9 -7.86 2.42 -3.96
CA VAL A 9 -7.96 0.98 -3.77
C VAL A 9 -7.64 0.64 -2.32
N GLN A 10 -8.37 -0.33 -1.77
CA GLN A 10 -8.18 -0.82 -0.42
C GLN A 10 -8.03 -2.33 -0.43
N PHE A 11 -7.03 -2.83 0.29
CA PHE A 11 -6.73 -4.26 0.37
C PHE A 11 -6.06 -4.58 1.71
N ARG A 12 -5.89 -5.87 2.00
CA ARG A 12 -5.22 -6.35 3.20
C ARG A 12 -4.03 -7.21 2.81
N LEU A 13 -2.90 -6.97 3.47
CA LEU A 13 -1.70 -7.79 3.38
C LEU A 13 -1.53 -8.60 4.66
N SER A 14 -0.91 -9.77 4.53
CA SER A 14 -0.70 -10.73 5.60
C SER A 14 0.78 -11.04 5.72
N ALA A 15 1.26 -11.12 6.96
CA ALA A 15 2.59 -11.62 7.26
C ALA A 15 2.51 -12.45 8.55
N PRO A 16 3.28 -13.54 8.71
CA PRO A 16 3.26 -14.34 9.94
C PRO A 16 3.56 -13.53 11.20
N ALA A 17 4.39 -12.49 11.10
CA ALA A 17 4.73 -11.59 12.19
C ALA A 17 3.62 -10.57 12.53
N LEU A 18 2.57 -10.47 11.71
CA LEU A 18 1.44 -9.55 11.86
C LEU A 18 0.12 -10.35 11.77
N PRO A 19 -0.34 -11.00 12.87
CA PRO A 19 -1.56 -11.81 12.83
C PRO A 19 -2.82 -11.01 12.50
N GLY A 20 -2.82 -9.69 12.76
CA GLY A 20 -3.85 -8.76 12.31
C GLY A 20 -3.69 -8.26 10.86
N GLY A 21 -2.59 -8.61 10.19
CA GLY A 21 -2.25 -8.11 8.87
C GLY A 21 -2.03 -6.58 8.82
N ALA A 22 -1.86 -6.07 7.61
CA ALA A 22 -1.81 -4.65 7.31
C ALA A 22 -2.98 -4.29 6.39
N GLU A 23 -3.90 -3.46 6.87
CA GLU A 23 -4.92 -2.87 5.99
C GLU A 23 -4.30 -1.69 5.26
N VAL A 24 -4.32 -1.71 3.93
CA VAL A 24 -3.70 -0.68 3.10
C VAL A 24 -4.76 0.01 2.27
N ARG A 25 -4.71 1.34 2.26
CA ARG A 25 -5.40 2.18 1.28
C ARG A 25 -4.38 2.90 0.41
N LEU A 26 -4.45 2.71 -0.90
CA LEU A 26 -3.63 3.39 -1.90
C LEU A 26 -4.49 4.39 -2.67
N ARG A 27 -4.02 5.63 -2.79
CA ARG A 27 -4.72 6.68 -3.51
C ARG A 27 -3.78 7.48 -4.42
N SER A 28 -4.22 7.75 -5.64
CA SER A 28 -3.51 8.64 -6.57
C SER A 28 -3.92 10.10 -6.37
N PHE A 29 -2.95 11.01 -6.40
CA PHE A 29 -3.14 12.46 -6.40
C PHE A 29 -2.25 13.08 -7.49
N GLY A 30 -2.82 13.29 -8.68
CA GLY A 30 -2.07 13.81 -9.83
C GLY A 30 -0.96 12.84 -10.26
N GLU A 31 0.30 13.21 -9.99
CA GLU A 31 1.49 12.41 -10.28
C GLU A 31 2.08 11.71 -9.04
N ARG A 32 1.38 11.81 -7.89
CA ARG A 32 1.83 11.23 -6.63
C ARG A 32 0.87 10.16 -6.15
N TRP A 33 1.40 9.27 -5.32
CA TRP A 33 0.66 8.23 -4.66
C TRP A 33 0.82 8.36 -3.15
N VAL A 34 -0.27 8.12 -2.44
CA VAL A 34 -0.31 8.03 -0.98
C VAL A 34 -0.74 6.62 -0.61
N ALA A 35 0.04 5.94 0.20
CA ALA A 35 -0.38 4.71 0.87
C ALA A 35 -0.59 5.00 2.34
N VAL A 36 -1.66 4.46 2.91
CA VAL A 36 -1.88 4.42 4.36
C VAL A 36 -2.03 2.98 4.77
N ALA A 37 -1.06 2.47 5.53
CA ALA A 37 -1.08 1.14 6.13
C ALA A 37 -1.52 1.25 7.60
N ARG A 38 -2.55 0.50 7.98
CA ARG A 38 -3.02 0.36 9.36
C ARG A 38 -2.59 -1.00 9.89
N ILE A 39 -1.75 -0.98 10.92
CA ILE A 39 -1.14 -2.16 11.55
C ILE A 39 -1.27 -1.99 13.06
N ASP A 40 -1.88 -2.96 13.73
CA ASP A 40 -2.10 -2.93 15.20
C ASP A 40 -2.71 -1.61 15.71
N GLY A 41 -3.65 -1.06 14.94
CA GLY A 41 -4.34 0.20 15.26
C GLY A 41 -3.55 1.47 14.93
N LEU A 42 -2.27 1.37 14.56
CA LEU A 42 -1.43 2.49 14.15
C LEU A 42 -1.48 2.69 12.65
N SER A 43 -1.72 3.93 12.23
CA SER A 43 -1.67 4.33 10.82
C SER A 43 -0.28 4.84 10.46
N ARG A 44 0.28 4.30 9.38
CA ARG A 44 1.56 4.70 8.80
C ARG A 44 1.32 5.13 7.36
N SER A 45 1.79 6.31 6.99
CA SER A 45 1.61 6.85 5.64
C SER A 45 2.92 6.86 4.86
N GLY A 46 2.82 6.64 3.55
CA GLY A 46 3.93 6.68 2.62
C GLY A 46 3.58 7.46 1.37
N LEU A 47 4.54 8.21 0.84
CA LEU A 47 4.42 8.95 -0.41
C LEU A 47 5.35 8.34 -1.46
N GLY A 48 4.90 8.29 -2.70
CA GLY A 48 5.69 7.80 -3.83
C GLY A 48 5.32 8.49 -5.15
N ILE A 49 6.20 8.38 -6.15
CA ILE A 49 5.85 8.72 -7.54
C ILE A 49 5.01 7.61 -8.20
N ASP A 50 5.02 6.41 -7.63
CA ASP A 50 4.23 5.27 -8.05
C ASP A 50 3.62 4.53 -6.83
N PRO A 51 2.61 3.65 -7.04
CA PRO A 51 1.92 2.98 -5.96
C PRO A 51 2.85 2.09 -5.12
N ARG A 52 3.86 1.46 -5.74
CA ARG A 52 4.76 0.51 -5.06
C ARG A 52 5.71 1.25 -4.14
N GLN A 53 6.22 2.40 -4.55
CA GLN A 53 7.01 3.28 -3.71
C GLN A 53 6.20 3.81 -2.52
N ALA A 54 4.97 4.28 -2.78
CA ALA A 54 4.11 4.76 -1.70
C ALA A 54 3.83 3.66 -0.66
N LEU A 55 3.49 2.45 -1.13
CA LEU A 55 3.31 1.28 -0.26
C LEU A 55 4.58 0.98 0.54
N SER A 56 5.73 0.88 -0.12
CA SER A 56 7.00 0.57 0.54
C SER A 56 7.36 1.61 1.61
N ALA A 57 7.14 2.90 1.31
CA ALA A 57 7.34 3.99 2.27
C ALA A 57 6.41 3.88 3.48
N SER A 58 5.15 3.47 3.30
CA SER A 58 4.20 3.29 4.42
C SER A 58 4.58 2.14 5.37
N LEU A 59 5.47 1.24 4.92
CA LEU A 59 5.95 0.08 5.67
C LEU A 59 7.41 0.24 6.15
N ALA A 60 8.04 1.40 5.93
CA ALA A 60 9.47 1.61 6.18
C ALA A 60 9.89 1.40 7.65
N ASP A 61 8.97 1.68 8.59
CA ASP A 61 9.19 1.53 10.03
C ASP A 61 8.97 0.09 10.55
N LEU A 62 8.73 -0.88 9.66
CA LEU A 62 8.66 -2.29 10.03
C LEU A 62 10.03 -2.98 9.87
N PRO A 63 10.26 -4.10 10.56
CA PRO A 63 11.42 -4.93 10.28
C PRO A 63 11.48 -5.32 8.79
N ALA A 64 12.68 -5.25 8.20
CA ALA A 64 12.88 -5.53 6.77
C ALA A 64 12.35 -6.91 6.34
N SER A 65 12.43 -7.92 7.23
CA SER A 65 11.87 -9.25 7.00
C SER A 65 10.35 -9.22 6.86
N THR A 66 9.65 -8.52 7.74
CA THR A 66 8.20 -8.33 7.67
C THR A 66 7.79 -7.56 6.42
N THR A 67 8.50 -6.47 6.11
CA THR A 67 8.24 -5.68 4.89
C THR A 67 8.41 -6.52 3.63
N THR A 68 9.46 -7.34 3.56
CA THR A 68 9.71 -8.24 2.42
C THR A 68 8.56 -9.22 2.22
N VAL A 69 8.05 -9.82 3.31
CA VAL A 69 6.90 -10.74 3.24
C VAL A 69 5.63 -10.03 2.77
N LEU A 70 5.32 -8.85 3.34
CA LEU A 70 4.15 -8.07 2.94
C LEU A 70 4.21 -7.66 1.46
N LEU A 71 5.39 -7.26 0.97
CA LEU A 71 5.59 -6.88 -0.44
C LEU A 71 5.60 -8.08 -1.41
N ALA A 72 5.65 -9.31 -0.89
CA ALA A 72 5.55 -10.55 -1.65
C ALA A 72 4.17 -11.22 -1.54
N ASP A 73 3.23 -10.64 -0.78
CA ASP A 73 1.90 -11.19 -0.61
C ASP A 73 1.13 -11.17 -1.95
N LEU A 74 0.57 -12.33 -2.33
CA LEU A 74 -0.22 -12.50 -3.55
C LEU A 74 -1.51 -11.67 -3.54
N ALA A 75 -1.97 -11.21 -2.37
CA ALA A 75 -3.07 -10.25 -2.25
C ALA A 75 -2.79 -8.94 -3.02
N LEU A 76 -1.54 -8.64 -3.38
CA LEU A 76 -1.18 -7.49 -4.22
C LEU A 76 -1.59 -7.63 -5.70
N LEU A 77 -1.91 -8.84 -6.17
CA LEU A 77 -2.26 -9.06 -7.58
C LEU A 77 -3.56 -8.33 -7.97
N GLN A 78 -4.59 -8.42 -7.15
CA GLN A 78 -5.87 -7.75 -7.39
C GLN A 78 -5.75 -6.21 -7.47
N PRO A 79 -5.20 -5.51 -6.45
CA PRO A 79 -5.07 -4.05 -6.51
C PRO A 79 -4.12 -3.61 -7.64
N SER A 80 -3.14 -4.43 -8.04
CA SER A 80 -2.30 -4.12 -9.20
C SER A 80 -3.09 -4.06 -10.50
N VAL A 81 -4.05 -4.98 -10.68
CA VAL A 81 -4.96 -4.96 -11.84
C VAL A 81 -5.92 -3.77 -11.77
N GLU A 82 -6.44 -3.44 -10.58
CA GLU A 82 -7.32 -2.28 -10.40
C GLU A 82 -6.62 -0.95 -10.69
N ILE A 83 -5.35 -0.81 -10.29
CA ILE A 83 -4.54 0.38 -10.57
C ILE A 83 -4.20 0.51 -12.07
N ALA A 84 -4.07 -0.61 -12.78
CA ALA A 84 -3.70 -0.62 -14.19
C ALA A 84 -4.86 -0.32 -15.16
N ARG A 85 -6.10 -0.22 -14.65
CA ARG A 85 -7.31 0.10 -15.42
C ARG A 85 -7.52 1.60 -15.54
#